data_AF-A0A0K0NKL6-F1
#
_entry.id   AF-A0A0K0NKL6-F1
#
_cell.length_a   1.000
_cell.length_b   1.000
_cell.length_c   1.000
_cell.angle_alpha   90.00
_cell.angle_beta   90.00
_cell.angle_gamma   90.00
#
_symmetry.space_group_name_H-M   'P 1'
#
loop_
_entity.id
_entity.type
_entity.pdbx_description
1 polymer ?
#
loop_
_entity_poly.entity_id
_entity_poly.type
_entity_poly.pdbx_seq_one_letter_code
_entity_poly.pdbx_strand_id
1 'polypeptide(L)' 'MTRSLKKGPFVADHLLKKIENLNLKKERKIIVTWSRASTIIPTMIGHTIAVHN' A
#
# COMPACT_ATOMS: atom_id res chain seq x y z
N MET A 1 0.28 -14.97 -4.31
CA MET A 1 -1.10 -15.33 -3.93
C MET A 1 -2.05 -14.64 -4.90
N THR A 2 -2.72 -15.41 -5.74
CA THR A 2 -3.68 -14.90 -6.72
C THR A 2 -5.06 -14.78 -6.05
N ARG A 3 -5.63 -13.56 -6.00
CA ARG A 3 -7.03 -13.37 -5.60
C ARG A 3 -7.95 -13.59 -6.80
N SER A 4 -9.19 -13.98 -6.53
CA SER A 4 -10.23 -14.04 -7.56
C SER A 4 -10.50 -12.66 -8.15
N LEU A 5 -10.53 -12.57 -9.49
CA LEU A 5 -10.80 -11.34 -10.24
C LEU A 5 -12.12 -10.65 -9.83
N LYS A 6 -13.14 -11.44 -9.45
CA LYS A 6 -14.45 -10.92 -9.02
C LYS A 6 -14.41 -10.10 -7.72
N LYS A 7 -13.38 -10.26 -6.89
CA LYS A 7 -13.27 -9.64 -5.56
C LYS A 7 -12.50 -8.31 -5.55
N GLY A 8 -12.05 -7.84 -6.71
CA GLY A 8 -11.27 -6.62 -6.86
C GLY A 8 -9.86 -6.67 -6.24
N PRO A 9 -9.09 -5.58 -6.34
CA PRO A 9 -7.79 -5.46 -5.70
C PRO A 9 -7.94 -5.47 -4.17
N PHE A 10 -6.99 -6.08 -3.47
CA PHE A 10 -6.93 -6.05 -2.01
C PHE A 10 -5.86 -5.05 -1.57
N VAL A 11 -6.16 -4.22 -0.58
CA VAL A 11 -5.15 -3.46 0.15
C VAL A 11 -5.46 -3.58 1.63
N ALA A 12 -4.42 -3.78 2.44
CA ALA A 12 -4.60 -3.84 3.88
C ALA A 12 -4.89 -2.44 4.44
N ASP A 13 -5.87 -2.34 5.35
CA ASP A 13 -6.32 -1.06 5.90
C ASP A 13 -5.21 -0.25 6.55
N HIS A 14 -4.26 -0.92 7.23
CA HIS A 14 -3.12 -0.24 7.86
C HIS A 14 -2.16 0.37 6.84
N LEU A 15 -2.01 -0.25 5.66
CA LEU A 15 -1.17 0.27 4.58
C LEU A 15 -1.86 1.47 3.95
N LEU A 16 -3.16 1.36 3.66
CA LEU A 16 -3.97 2.43 3.08
C LEU A 16 -3.95 3.69 3.96
N LYS A 17 -4.23 3.56 5.27
CA LYS A 17 -4.20 4.68 6.22
C LYS A 17 -2.83 5.39 6.28
N LYS A 18 -1.72 4.63 6.22
CA LYS A 18 -0.37 5.22 6.20
C LYS A 18 -0.15 6.06 4.94
N ILE A 19 -0.55 5.55 3.78
CA ILE A 19 -0.41 6.25 2.50
C ILE A 19 -1.28 7.49 2.45
N GLU A 20 -2.54 7.41 2.89
CA GLU A 20 -3.44 8.58 2.95
C GLU A 20 -2.86 9.69 3.83
N ASN A 21 -2.35 9.34 5.01
CA ASN A 21 -1.71 10.30 5.91
C ASN A 21 -0.45 10.93 5.31
N LEU A 22 0.36 10.17 4.55
CA LEU A 22 1.55 10.70 3.89
C LEU A 22 1.20 11.58 2.69
N ASN A 23 0.17 11.22 1.94
CA ASN A 23 -0.38 12.03 0.84
C ASN A 23 -0.90 13.37 1.34
N LEU A 24 -1.63 13.41 2.45
CA LEU A 24 -2.09 14.64 3.08
C LEU A 24 -0.93 15.55 3.49
N LYS A 25 0.15 14.95 4.03
CA LYS A 25 1.36 15.67 4.45
C LYS A 25 2.30 16.02 3.29
N LYS A 26 2.07 15.45 2.10
CA LYS A 26 2.97 15.52 0.93
C LYS A 26 4.42 15.10 1.25
N GLU A 27 4.60 14.18 2.20
CA GLU A 27 5.91 13.71 2.64
C GLU A 27 6.25 12.34 2.05
N ARG A 28 7.48 12.18 1.57
CA ARG A 28 7.99 10.90 1.04
C ARG A 28 8.82 10.21 2.11
N LYS A 29 8.17 9.36 2.91
CA LYS A 29 8.82 8.51 3.93
C LYS A 29 8.83 7.05 3.48
N ILE A 30 9.80 6.29 3.98
CA ILE A 30 9.89 4.84 3.75
C ILE A 30 8.79 4.17 4.57
N ILE A 31 7.91 3.41 3.91
CA ILE A 31 6.81 2.68 4.54
C ILE A 31 7.23 1.22 4.70
N VAL A 32 7.42 0.76 5.94
CA VAL A 32 7.64 -0.67 6.22
C VAL A 32 6.29 -1.39 6.29
N THR A 33 6.17 -2.50 5.56
CA THR A 33 4.97 -3.35 5.52
C THR A 33 5.32 -4.84 5.52
N TRP A 34 4.50 -5.62 6.21
CA TRP A 34 4.49 -7.09 6.16
C TRP A 34 3.37 -7.61 5.23
N SER A 35 2.50 -6.72 4.75
CA SER A 35 1.37 -7.09 3.90
C SER A 35 1.78 -7.24 2.45
N ARG A 36 2.33 -8.42 2.13
CA ARG A 36 2.72 -8.85 0.77
C ARG A 36 1.55 -9.23 -0.14
N ALA A 37 0.32 -9.27 0.40
CA ALA A 37 -0.89 -9.57 -0.38
C ALA A 37 -1.54 -8.31 -0.99
N SER A 38 -1.08 -7.11 -0.62
CA SER A 38 -1.67 -5.86 -1.07
C SER A 38 -1.30 -5.52 -2.52
N THR A 39 -2.29 -5.01 -3.26
CA THR A 39 -2.15 -4.55 -4.64
C THR A 39 -1.72 -3.09 -4.66
N ILE A 40 -0.85 -2.72 -5.59
CA ILE A 40 -0.43 -1.33 -5.78
C ILE A 40 -1.59 -0.53 -6.39
N ILE A 41 -1.99 0.56 -5.72
CA ILE A 41 -3.05 1.48 -6.15
C ILE A 41 -2.38 2.80 -6.61
N PRO A 42 -2.98 3.57 -7.55
CA PRO A 42 -2.43 4.85 -8.01
C PRO A 42 -2.06 5.87 -6.90
N THR A 43 -2.74 5.83 -5.75
CA THR A 43 -2.43 6.68 -4.60
C THR A 43 -1.06 6.40 -3.95
N MET A 44 -0.43 5.27 -4.29
CA MET A 44 0.88 4.86 -3.78
C MET A 44 2.05 5.39 -4.63
N ILE A 45 1.76 6.04 -5.78
CA ILE A 45 2.80 6.53 -6.69
C ILE A 45 3.72 7.52 -5.95
N GLY A 46 5.04 7.35 -6.11
CA GLY A 46 6.05 8.19 -5.49
C GLY A 46 6.39 7.86 -4.03
N HIS A 47 5.81 6.81 -3.45
CA HIS A 47 6.16 6.32 -2.12
C HIS A 47 7.15 5.16 -2.20
N THR A 48 8.09 5.11 -1.26
CA THR A 48 9.04 3.99 -1.12
C THR A 48 8.50 2.99 -0.11
N ILE A 49 8.25 1.75 -0.54
CA ILE A 49 7.68 0.70 0.31
C ILE A 49 8.74 -0.38 0.56
N ALA A 50 9.11 -0.55 1.83
CA ALA A 50 9.97 -1.64 2.30
C ALA A 50 9.08 -2.84 2.70
N VAL A 51 9.08 -3.88 1.86
CA VAL A 51 8.29 -5.09 2.08
C VAL A 51 9.15 -6.15 2.77
N HIS A 52 8.66 -6.71 3.87
CA HIS A 52 9.27 -7.87 4.53
C HIS A 52 9.01 -9.16 3.73
N ASN A 53 10.00 -10.05 3.62
CA ASN A 53 9.90 -11.32 2.88
C ASN A 53 9.25 -12.42 3.71
#